data_AF-A0A8S3IJU9-F1
#
_entry.id   AF-A0A8S3IJU9-F1
#
_cell.length_a   1.000
_cell.length_b   1.000
_cell.length_c   1.000
_cell.angle_alpha   90.00
_cell.angle_beta   90.00
_cell.angle_gamma   90.00
#
_symmetry.space_group_name_H-M   'P 1'
#
loop_
_entity.id
_entity.type
_entity.pdbx_description
1 polymer ?
#
loop_
_entity_poly.entity_id
_entity_poly.type
_entity_poly.pdbx_seq_one_letter_code
_entity_poly.pdbx_strand_id
1 'polypeptide(L)'
;SQMIPYYPQIPPTGCDTPEFYYRLAPDTLFFVFYYMEGSRAQYLAAKALKRQSWRFHTKHMMWFQRHEEPKTITDDYEQGTYIFFDYERWQTRKRDNFIFEYKFLEDREF
;
A
#
# COMPACT_ATOMS: atom_id res chain seq x y z
N SER A 1 29.20 13.99 7.75
CA SER A 1 29.93 12.73 7.50
C SER A 1 30.17 12.64 6.01
N GLN A 2 31.42 12.52 5.55
CA GLN A 2 31.68 12.24 4.12
C GLN A 2 31.41 10.76 3.87
N MET A 3 30.54 10.45 2.89
CA MET A 3 30.27 9.06 2.52
C MET A 3 31.51 8.41 1.91
N ILE A 4 31.80 7.17 2.31
CA ILE A 4 32.98 6.42 1.85
C ILE A 4 32.83 6.11 0.35
N PRO A 5 33.84 6.38 -0.52
CA PRO A 5 33.73 6.24 -1.98
C PRO A 5 33.37 4.85 -2.52
N TYR A 6 33.49 3.82 -1.68
CA TYR A 6 33.15 2.44 -2.02
C TYR A 6 31.64 2.20 -2.17
N TYR A 7 30.80 2.95 -1.46
CA TYR A 7 29.35 2.78 -1.53
C TYR A 7 28.73 3.55 -2.70
N PRO A 8 27.56 3.12 -3.22
CA PRO A 8 26.82 3.89 -4.21
C PRO A 8 26.55 5.32 -3.73
N GLN A 9 26.97 6.30 -4.54
CA GLN A 9 26.81 7.73 -4.21
C GLN A 9 25.53 8.33 -4.82
N ILE A 10 24.93 7.63 -5.79
CA ILE A 10 23.76 8.07 -6.54
C ILE A 10 22.76 6.89 -6.57
N PRO A 11 21.44 7.16 -6.51
CA PRO A 11 20.43 6.12 -6.69
C PRO A 11 20.59 5.36 -8.01
N PRO A 12 20.18 4.08 -8.07
CA PRO A 12 20.20 3.32 -9.30
C PRO A 12 19.36 3.98 -10.42
N THR A 13 19.84 3.91 -11.66
CA THR A 13 19.11 4.41 -12.82
C THR A 13 17.72 3.77 -12.92
N GLY A 14 16.69 4.59 -13.13
CA GLY A 14 15.31 4.14 -13.30
C GLY A 14 14.60 3.78 -11.99
N CYS A 15 15.16 4.11 -10.82
CA CYS A 15 14.51 3.91 -9.52
C CYS A 15 13.24 4.76 -9.30
N ASP A 16 12.95 5.68 -10.21
CA ASP A 16 11.79 6.58 -10.22
C ASP A 16 10.70 6.15 -11.24
N THR A 17 10.83 4.97 -11.83
CA THR A 17 9.87 4.41 -12.80
C THR A 17 8.80 3.55 -12.11
N PRO A 18 7.56 3.50 -12.60
CA PRO A 18 6.54 2.57 -12.08
C PRO A 18 7.01 1.11 -12.05
N GLU A 19 7.76 0.69 -13.06
CA GLU A 19 8.29 -0.67 -13.22
C GLU A 19 9.25 -1.04 -12.08
N PHE A 20 9.99 -0.07 -11.56
CA PHE A 20 10.82 -0.28 -10.37
C PHE A 20 9.95 -0.58 -9.15
N TYR A 21 8.90 0.21 -8.90
CA TYR A 21 8.02 0.06 -7.74
C TYR A 21 7.21 -1.24 -7.79
N TYR A 22 6.80 -1.70 -8.97
CA TYR A 22 6.08 -2.96 -9.12
C TYR A 22 6.86 -4.19 -8.65
N ARG A 23 8.19 -4.10 -8.56
CA ARG A 23 9.06 -5.18 -8.07
C ARG A 23 9.34 -5.11 -6.57
N LEU A 24 8.93 -4.04 -5.91
CA LEU A 24 9.16 -3.86 -4.47
C LEU A 24 8.17 -4.70 -3.66
N ALA A 25 8.62 -5.16 -2.50
CA ALA A 25 7.76 -5.83 -1.53
C ALA A 25 6.76 -4.85 -0.91
N PRO A 26 5.58 -5.31 -0.48
CA PRO A 26 4.58 -4.47 0.18
C PRO A 26 5.14 -3.64 1.34
N ASP A 27 6.00 -4.22 2.18
CA ASP A 27 6.62 -3.51 3.32
C ASP A 27 7.38 -2.25 2.91
N THR A 28 8.18 -2.32 1.84
CA THR A 28 8.87 -1.16 1.27
C THR A 28 7.89 -0.16 0.65
N LEU A 29 6.82 -0.64 0.01
CA LEU A 29 5.80 0.22 -0.56
C LEU A 29 5.01 0.96 0.54
N PHE A 30 4.69 0.30 1.65
CA PHE A 30 4.09 0.94 2.82
C PHE A 30 5.04 1.97 3.42
N PHE A 31 6.33 1.67 3.52
CA PHE A 31 7.34 2.64 3.96
C PHE A 31 7.31 3.91 3.12
N VAL A 32 7.39 3.77 1.80
CA VAL A 32 7.32 4.91 0.90
C VAL A 32 5.98 5.64 1.05
N PHE A 33 4.87 4.91 1.15
CA PHE A 33 3.54 5.51 1.22
C PHE A 33 3.34 6.37 2.48
N TYR A 34 3.75 5.89 3.65
CA TYR A 34 3.53 6.60 4.92
C TYR A 34 4.61 7.64 5.24
N TYR A 35 5.87 7.43 4.81
CA TYR A 35 6.98 8.32 5.17
C TYR A 35 7.39 9.30 4.08
N MET A 36 6.87 9.18 2.85
CA MET A 36 7.15 10.10 1.74
C MET A 36 5.89 10.81 1.25
N GLU A 37 5.03 11.23 2.18
CA GLU A 37 3.76 11.88 1.88
C GLU A 37 3.91 13.10 0.95
N GLY A 38 3.00 13.23 -0.02
CA GLY A 38 2.98 14.31 -0.99
C GLY A 38 4.01 14.17 -2.13
N SER A 39 4.79 13.09 -2.15
CA SER A 39 5.82 12.89 -3.17
C SER A 39 5.36 12.02 -4.35
N ARG A 40 6.07 12.15 -5.48
CA ARG A 40 5.94 11.21 -6.61
C ARG A 40 6.21 9.76 -6.20
N ALA A 41 7.06 9.54 -5.20
CA ALA A 41 7.35 8.20 -4.69
C ALA A 41 6.12 7.56 -4.00
N GLN A 42 5.40 8.34 -3.18
CA GLN A 42 4.14 7.89 -2.58
C GLN A 42 3.11 7.50 -3.66
N TYR A 43 2.97 8.32 -4.70
CA TYR A 43 2.10 8.02 -5.84
C TYR A 43 2.46 6.69 -6.50
N LEU A 44 3.75 6.48 -6.82
CA LEU A 44 4.21 5.24 -7.44
C LEU A 44 4.03 4.03 -6.51
N ALA A 45 4.22 4.21 -5.21
CA ALA A 45 3.99 3.16 -4.22
C ALA A 45 2.50 2.77 -4.13
N ALA A 46 1.60 3.75 -4.09
CA ALA A 46 0.16 3.51 -4.11
C ALA A 46 -0.27 2.77 -5.39
N LYS A 47 0.27 3.16 -6.55
CA LYS A 47 0.01 2.47 -7.82
C LYS A 47 0.48 1.01 -7.79
N ALA A 48 1.65 0.74 -7.23
CA ALA A 48 2.18 -0.61 -7.07
C ALA A 48 1.33 -1.45 -6.10
N LEU A 49 0.93 -0.88 -4.96
CA LEU A 49 0.04 -1.53 -3.99
C LEU A 49 -1.33 -1.88 -4.62
N LYS A 50 -1.95 -0.94 -5.34
CA LYS A 50 -3.20 -1.17 -6.08
C LYS A 50 -3.08 -2.32 -7.09
N ARG A 51 -1.95 -2.39 -7.81
CA ARG A 51 -1.63 -3.49 -8.76
C ARG A 51 -1.43 -4.83 -8.05
N GLN A 52 -0.95 -4.81 -6.81
CA GLN A 52 -0.86 -5.98 -5.93
C GLN A 52 -2.18 -6.24 -5.16
N SER A 53 -3.31 -5.73 -5.64
CA SER A 53 -4.65 -5.93 -5.06
C SER A 53 -4.85 -5.38 -3.63
N TRP A 54 -4.00 -4.44 -3.21
CA TRP A 54 -4.26 -3.66 -1.99
C TRP A 54 -5.22 -2.50 -2.28
N ARG A 55 -6.06 -2.16 -1.31
CA ARG A 55 -6.99 -1.04 -1.32
C ARG A 55 -6.83 -0.22 -0.06
N PHE A 56 -6.76 1.09 -0.20
CA PHE A 56 -6.59 2.03 0.89
C PHE A 56 -7.94 2.45 1.49
N HIS A 57 -8.12 2.15 2.78
CA HIS A 57 -9.32 2.52 3.50
C HIS A 57 -9.17 3.93 4.10
N THR A 58 -9.82 4.94 3.52
CA THR A 58 -9.61 6.36 3.84
C THR A 58 -9.88 6.72 5.31
N LYS A 59 -10.89 6.10 5.95
CA LYS A 59 -11.17 6.31 7.38
C LYS A 59 -10.12 5.69 8.33
N HIS A 60 -9.59 4.52 7.97
CA HIS A 60 -8.61 3.83 8.80
C HIS A 60 -7.18 4.25 8.47
N MET A 61 -7.00 4.89 7.31
CA MET A 61 -5.70 5.25 6.74
C MET A 61 -4.77 4.03 6.64
N MET A 62 -5.33 2.89 6.24
CA MET A 62 -4.61 1.61 6.15
C MET A 62 -4.92 0.90 4.84
N TRP A 63 -3.96 0.11 4.37
CA TRP A 63 -4.11 -0.74 3.20
C TRP A 63 -4.66 -2.10 3.58
N PHE A 64 -5.67 -2.56 2.86
CA PHE A 64 -6.35 -3.84 3.02
C PHE A 64 -6.23 -4.68 1.74
N GLN A 65 -6.13 -5.99 1.90
CA GLN A 65 -6.20 -6.97 0.82
C GLN A 65 -7.11 -8.11 1.27
N ARG A 66 -7.95 -8.59 0.35
CA ARG A 66 -8.79 -9.77 0.61
C ARG A 66 -7.90 -10.98 0.89
N HIS A 67 -8.09 -11.63 2.03
CA HIS A 67 -7.40 -12.90 2.34
C HIS A 67 -8.04 -14.07 1.59
N GLU A 68 -9.36 -13.99 1.38
CA GLU A 68 -10.19 -14.95 0.65
C GLU A 68 -11.37 -14.20 0.00
N GLU A 69 -12.18 -14.88 -0.80
CA GLU A 69 -13.37 -14.28 -1.39
C GLU A 69 -14.34 -13.77 -0.29
N PRO A 70 -14.86 -12.53 -0.41
CA PRO A 70 -15.78 -12.00 0.60
C PRO A 70 -17.05 -12.86 0.69
N LYS A 71 -17.55 -13.05 1.91
CA LYS A 71 -18.80 -13.79 2.18
C LYS A 71 -20.03 -13.01 1.73
N THR A 72 -19.93 -11.69 1.64
CA THR A 72 -21.01 -10.81 1.21
C THR A 72 -20.42 -9.67 0.40
N ILE A 73 -21.07 -9.36 -0.73
CA ILE A 73 -20.78 -8.21 -1.58
C ILE A 73 -22.12 -7.57 -1.90
N THR A 74 -22.21 -6.26 -1.71
CA THR A 74 -23.38 -5.43 -2.01
C THR A 74 -22.92 -4.20 -2.79
N ASP A 75 -23.84 -3.30 -3.16
CA ASP A 75 -23.46 -2.04 -3.81
C ASP A 75 -22.76 -1.06 -2.85
N ASP A 76 -22.93 -1.22 -1.54
CA ASP A 76 -22.44 -0.28 -0.51
C ASP A 76 -21.19 -0.79 0.22
N TYR A 77 -21.03 -2.11 0.34
CA TYR A 77 -19.95 -2.73 1.10
C TYR A 77 -19.65 -4.17 0.68
N GLU A 78 -18.48 -4.65 1.11
CA GLU A 78 -18.13 -6.07 1.15
C GLU A 78 -17.75 -6.52 2.56
N GLN A 79 -18.10 -7.76 2.91
CA GLN A 79 -17.77 -8.36 4.19
C GLN A 79 -17.01 -9.66 4.01
N GLY A 80 -15.88 -9.80 4.69
CA GLY A 80 -15.04 -10.98 4.55
C GLY A 80 -13.81 -10.95 5.44
N THR A 81 -12.87 -11.83 5.12
CA THR A 81 -11.59 -11.91 5.82
C THR A 81 -10.54 -11.11 5.06
N TYR A 82 -9.88 -10.20 5.75
CA TYR A 82 -8.85 -9.32 5.17
C TYR A 82 -7.52 -9.48 5.89
N ILE A 83 -6.45 -9.25 5.15
CA ILE A 83 -5.20 -8.78 5.74
C ILE A 83 -5.11 -7.26 5.57
N PHE A 84 -4.52 -6.60 6.54
CA PHE A 84 -4.26 -5.17 6.48
C PHE A 84 -2.91 -4.84 7.10
N PHE A 85 -2.33 -3.72 6.68
CA PHE A 85 -1.07 -3.24 7.25
C PHE A 85 -1.34 -2.21 8.35
N ASP A 86 -1.03 -2.59 9.59
CA ASP A 86 -1.12 -1.74 10.78
C ASP A 86 0.13 -0.85 10.84
N TYR A 87 0.01 0.40 10.38
CA TYR A 87 1.15 1.32 10.29
C TYR A 87 1.67 1.76 11.67
N GLU A 88 0.83 1.76 12.71
CA GLU A 88 1.24 2.12 14.06
C GLU A 88 2.15 1.05 14.67
N ARG A 89 1.91 -0.21 14.33
CA ARG A 89 2.68 -1.35 14.82
C ARG A 89 3.67 -1.92 13.82
N TRP A 90 3.71 -1.36 12.61
CA TRP A 90 4.54 -1.82 11.49
C TRP A 90 4.42 -3.33 11.23
N GLN A 91 3.19 -3.85 11.12
CA GLN A 91 2.95 -5.28 10.93
C GLN A 91 1.70 -5.56 10.10
N THR A 92 1.72 -6.65 9.33
CA THR A 92 0.53 -7.19 8.68
C THR A 92 -0.32 -7.94 9.69
N ARG A 93 -1.62 -7.66 9.70
CA ARG A 93 -2.61 -8.27 10.60
C ARG A 93 -3.75 -8.87 9.80
N LYS A 94 -4.35 -9.93 10.33
CA LYS A 94 -5.56 -10.55 9.78
C LYS A 94 -6.78 -10.09 10.58
N ARG A 95 -7.89 -9.83 9.89
CA ARG A 95 -9.17 -9.50 10.49
C ARG A 95 -10.29 -10.29 9.80
N ASP A 96 -10.96 -11.12 10.59
CA ASP A 96 -12.11 -11.90 10.13
C ASP A 96 -13.39 -11.06 10.20
N ASN A 97 -14.34 -11.35 9.30
CA ASN A 97 -15.65 -10.71 9.21
C ASN A 97 -15.60 -9.16 9.19
N PHE A 98 -14.55 -8.58 8.61
CA PHE A 98 -14.43 -7.14 8.43
C PHE A 98 -15.40 -6.65 7.34
N ILE A 99 -16.08 -5.53 7.60
CA ILE A 99 -16.93 -4.83 6.65
C ILE A 99 -16.11 -3.68 6.05
N PHE A 100 -15.84 -3.77 4.76
CA PHE A 100 -15.24 -2.70 3.98
C PHE A 100 -16.38 -1.93 3.30
N GLU A 101 -16.74 -0.77 3.84
CA GLU A 101 -17.73 0.12 3.21
C GLU A 101 -17.09 0.89 2.04
N TYR A 102 -17.69 0.84 0.85
CA TYR A 102 -17.10 1.44 -0.35
C TYR A 102 -17.02 2.96 -0.32
N LYS A 103 -17.81 3.63 0.54
CA LYS A 103 -17.64 5.07 0.82
C LYS A 103 -16.27 5.42 1.43
N PHE A 104 -15.54 4.44 1.95
CA PHE A 104 -14.18 4.60 2.46
C PHE A 104 -13.11 3.99 1.56
N LEU A 105 -13.47 3.46 0.40
CA LEU A 105 -12.51 3.05 -0.62
C LEU A 105 -11.87 4.32 -1.21
N GLU A 106 -10.55 4.32 -1.44
CA GLU A 106 -9.93 5.44 -2.11
C GLU A 106 -10.47 5.63 -3.53
N ASP A 107 -10.63 6.87 -3.97
CA ASP A 107 -11.05 7.15 -5.33
C ASP A 107 -10.06 6.57 -6.35
N ARG A 108 -10.61 6.15 -7.50
CA ARG A 108 -9.83 5.60 -8.61
C ARG A 108 -8.83 6.62 -9.17
N GLU A 109 -9.06 7.90 -8.95
CA GLU A 109 -8.23 9.02 -9.38
C GLU A 109 -7.15 9.34 -8.34
N PHE A 110 -6.17 8.45 -8.24
CA PHE A 110 -4.81 8.85 -7.94
C PHE A 110 -3.93 8.37 -9.08
#